data_AF-A0A968DZM6-F1
#
_entry.id   AF-A0A968DZM6-F1
#
_cell.length_a   1.000
_cell.length_b   1.000
_cell.length_c   1.000
_cell.angle_alpha   90.00
_cell.angle_beta   90.00
_cell.angle_gamma   90.00
#
_symmetry.space_group_name_H-M   'P 1'
#
loop_
_entity.id
_entity.type
_entity.pdbx_description
1 polymer ?
#
loop_
_entity_poly.entity_id
_entity_poly.type
_entity_poly.pdbx_seq_one_letter_code
_entity_poly.pdbx_strand_id
1 'polypeptide(L)' 'MAKITQQDKDKIIGEFETMKSFEESARDLYLKISSEPSVENQRIKNTFAVIAKDEQRHAEIVQKIINIISNAL' A
#
# COMPACT_ATOMS: atom_id res chain seq x y z
N MET A 1 -21.05 -3.51 -24.57
CA MET A 1 -20.23 -3.47 -23.35
C MET A 1 -21.16 -3.30 -22.17
N ALA A 2 -21.08 -4.15 -21.14
CA ALA A 2 -21.90 -3.99 -19.94
C ALA A 2 -21.57 -2.64 -19.28
N LYS A 3 -22.58 -1.89 -18.88
CA LYS A 3 -22.41 -0.59 -18.21
C LYS A 3 -22.01 -0.90 -16.76
N ILE A 4 -20.82 -0.43 -16.34
CA ILE A 4 -20.36 -0.57 -14.94
C ILE A 4 -21.37 0.15 -14.06
N THR A 5 -21.95 -0.56 -13.08
CA THR A 5 -22.87 0.05 -12.12
C THR A 5 -22.09 0.76 -11.02
N GLN A 6 -22.75 1.64 -10.26
CA GLN A 6 -22.11 2.26 -9.10
C GLN A 6 -21.67 1.20 -8.08
N GLN A 7 -22.48 0.16 -7.88
CA GLN A 7 -22.17 -0.96 -7.00
C GLN A 7 -20.90 -1.72 -7.44
N ASP A 8 -20.68 -1.87 -8.75
CA ASP A 8 -19.45 -2.48 -9.27
C ASP A 8 -18.24 -1.61 -8.96
N LYS A 9 -18.35 -0.27 -9.08
CA LYS A 9 -17.25 0.63 -8.73
C LYS A 9 -16.94 0.58 -7.25
N ASP A 10 -17.96 0.62 -6.40
CA ASP A 10 -17.76 0.61 -4.94
C ASP A 10 -17.08 -0.70 -4.50
N LYS A 11 -17.43 -1.83 -5.13
CA LYS A 11 -16.74 -3.10 -4.91
C LYS A 11 -15.27 -3.04 -5.32
N ILE A 12 -14.97 -2.52 -6.52
CA ILE A 12 -13.59 -2.39 -7.01
C ILE A 12 -12.79 -1.45 -6.09
N ILE A 13 -13.36 -0.33 -5.67
CA ILE A 13 -12.73 0.60 -4.73
C ILE A 13 -12.41 -0.11 -3.41
N GLY A 14 -13.36 -0.88 -2.85
CA GLY A 14 -13.12 -1.63 -1.62
C GLY A 14 -12.01 -2.68 -1.73
N GLU A 15 -11.87 -3.33 -2.90
CA GLU A 15 -10.74 -4.24 -3.17
C GLU A 15 -9.40 -3.48 -3.16
N PHE A 16 -9.33 -2.30 -3.79
CA PHE A 16 -8.12 -1.47 -3.76
C PHE A 16 -7.83 -0.87 -2.38
N GLU A 17 -8.85 -0.49 -1.60
CA GLU A 17 -8.66 -0.05 -0.21
C GLU A 17 -8.07 -1.17 0.64
N THR A 18 -8.54 -2.40 0.46
CA THR A 18 -7.96 -3.58 1.10
C THR A 18 -6.49 -3.77 0.71
N MET A 19 -6.18 -3.69 -0.59
CA MET A 19 -4.78 -3.78 -1.06
C MET A 19 -3.90 -2.69 -0.43
N LYS A 20 -4.36 -1.43 -0.44
CA LYS A 20 -3.65 -0.31 0.18
C LYS A 20 -3.34 -0.58 1.65
N SER A 21 -4.31 -1.14 2.40
CA SER A 21 -4.13 -1.46 3.81
C SER A 21 -3.04 -2.50 4.05
N PHE A 22 -2.84 -3.45 3.11
CA PHE A 22 -1.74 -4.41 3.19
C PHE A 22 -0.39 -3.76 2.96
N GLU A 23 -0.28 -2.84 1.99
CA GLU A 23 0.95 -2.08 1.74
C GLU A 23 1.32 -1.21 2.96
N GLU A 24 0.34 -0.52 3.56
CA GLU A 24 0.54 0.29 4.76
C GLU A 24 0.95 -0.57 5.96
N SER A 25 0.35 -1.75 6.13
CA SER A 25 0.72 -2.69 7.19
C SER A 25 2.13 -3.25 7.01
N ALA A 26 2.52 -3.58 5.77
CA ALA A 26 3.86 -4.06 5.45
C ALA A 26 4.91 -2.96 5.70
N ARG A 27 4.64 -1.73 5.24
CA ARG A 27 5.46 -0.55 5.54
C ARG A 27 5.73 -0.42 7.03
N ASP A 28 4.68 -0.45 7.85
CA ASP A 28 4.78 -0.23 9.29
C ASP A 28 5.59 -1.34 9.99
N LEU A 29 5.39 -2.59 9.56
CA LEU A 29 6.19 -3.72 10.03
C LEU A 29 7.68 -3.54 9.69
N TYR A 30 8.00 -3.17 8.44
CA TYR A 30 9.38 -2.98 8.00
C TYR A 30 10.05 -1.77 8.66
N LEU A 31 9.33 -0.67 8.87
CA LEU A 31 9.82 0.46 9.65
C LEU A 31 10.15 0.05 11.08
N LYS A 32 9.25 -0.69 11.74
CA LYS A 32 9.47 -1.20 13.10
C LYS A 32 10.78 -2.00 13.17
N ILE A 33 10.96 -2.98 12.27
CA ILE A 33 12.19 -3.80 12.22
C ILE A 33 13.43 -2.94 11.95
N SER A 34 13.35 -1.96 11.05
CA SER A 34 14.49 -1.09 10.73
C SER A 34 14.93 -0.21 11.91
N SER A 35 13.99 0.13 12.80
CA SER A 35 14.21 0.96 13.99
C SER A 35 14.51 0.18 15.26
N GLU A 36 14.37 -1.15 15.22
CA GLU A 36 14.46 -2.03 16.39
C GLU A 36 15.88 -2.03 16.98
N PRO A 37 16.06 -1.64 18.26
CA PRO A 37 17.38 -1.61 18.90
C PRO A 37 18.08 -2.96 18.92
N SER A 38 17.32 -4.06 19.07
CA SER A 38 17.87 -5.42 19.10
C SER A 38 18.41 -5.91 17.74
N VAL A 39 18.11 -5.23 16.63
CA VAL A 39 18.70 -5.52 15.32
C VAL A 39 20.04 -4.78 15.20
N GLU A 40 21.13 -5.44 15.56
CA GLU A 40 22.48 -4.83 15.53
C GLU A 40 23.04 -4.68 14.10
N ASN A 41 22.60 -5.53 13.17
CA ASN A 41 23.12 -5.53 11.81
C ASN A 41 22.55 -4.35 10.98
N GLN A 42 23.40 -3.35 10.72
CA GLN A 42 23.02 -2.16 9.96
C GLN A 42 22.54 -2.47 8.53
N ARG A 43 23.07 -3.53 7.90
CA ARG A 43 22.61 -3.96 6.57
C ARG A 43 21.16 -4.42 6.62
N ILE A 44 20.77 -5.15 7.66
CA ILE A 44 19.38 -5.57 7.87
C ILE A 44 18.49 -4.33 8.04
N LYS A 45 18.87 -3.40 8.93
CA LYS A 45 18.12 -2.15 9.14
C LYS A 45 17.92 -1.37 7.85
N ASN A 46 18.99 -1.20 7.07
CA ASN A 46 18.94 -0.47 5.81
C ASN A 46 18.04 -1.17 4.78
N THR A 47 18.11 -2.51 4.67
CA THR A 47 17.24 -3.27 3.76
C THR A 47 15.78 -3.07 4.11
N PHE A 48 15.39 -3.24 5.38
CA PHE A 48 14.00 -3.04 5.80
C PHE A 48 13.53 -1.59 5.62
N ALA A 49 14.40 -0.60 5.86
CA ALA A 49 14.07 0.81 5.61
C ALA A 49 13.85 1.11 4.12
N VAL A 50 14.57 0.45 3.21
CA VAL A 50 14.35 0.57 1.77
C VAL A 50 13.02 -0.05 1.37
N ILE A 51 12.75 -1.28 1.81
CA ILE A 51 11.49 -1.98 1.47
C ILE A 51 10.29 -1.18 2.00
N ALA A 52 10.37 -0.63 3.22
CA ALA A 52 9.31 0.23 3.74
C ALA A 52 8.99 1.44 2.83
N LYS A 53 10.00 2.02 2.17
CA LYS A 53 9.77 3.11 1.21
C LYS A 53 9.09 2.62 -0.06
N ASP A 54 9.39 1.39 -0.49
CA ASP A 54 8.74 0.77 -1.64
C ASP A 54 7.25 0.52 -1.33
N GLU A 55 6.91 0.01 -0.14
CA GLU A 55 5.51 -0.19 0.25
C GLU A 55 4.74 1.11 0.43
N GLN A 56 5.40 2.17 0.92
CA GLN A 56 4.81 3.51 0.93
C GLN A 56 4.46 3.97 -0.51
N ARG A 57 5.36 3.74 -1.47
CA ARG A 57 5.12 4.06 -2.87
C ARG A 57 3.99 3.21 -3.47
N HIS A 58 3.90 1.92 -3.11
CA HIS A 58 2.79 1.07 -3.54
C HIS A 58 1.44 1.58 -3.02
N ALA A 59 1.35 1.94 -1.74
CA ALA A 59 0.14 2.53 -1.17
C ALA A 59 -0.30 3.82 -1.90
N GLU A 60 0.66 4.68 -2.27
CA GLU A 60 0.40 5.90 -3.05
C GLU A 60 -0.09 5.61 -4.47
N ILE A 61 0.45 4.57 -5.12
CA ILE A 61 -0.01 4.12 -6.44
C ILE A 61 -1.45 3.61 -6.33
N VAL A 62 -1.75 2.79 -5.33
CA VAL A 62 -3.12 2.29 -5.10
C VAL A 62 -4.09 3.44 -4.85
N GLN A 63 -3.71 4.45 -4.06
CA GLN A 63 -4.53 5.64 -3.86
C GLN A 63 -4.83 6.39 -5.16
N LYS A 64 -3.84 6.50 -6.07
CA LYS A 64 -4.05 7.11 -7.38
C LYS A 64 -5.04 6.29 -8.22
N ILE A 65 -4.98 4.96 -8.16
CA ILE A 65 -5.93 4.09 -8.85
C ILE A 65 -7.36 4.29 -8.31
N ILE A 66 -7.53 4.32 -6.98
CA ILE A 66 -8.82 4.62 -6.34
C ILE A 66 -9.36 5.95 -6.86
N ASN A 67 -8.54 7.01 -6.85
CA ASN A 67 -8.95 8.33 -7.33
C ASN A 67 -9.35 8.33 -8.81
N ILE A 68 -8.67 7.55 -9.66
CA ILE A 68 -9.05 7.41 -11.08
C ILE A 68 -10.43 6.74 -11.18
N ILE A 69 -10.64 5.65 -10.46
CA ILE A 69 -11.90 4.89 -10.50
C ILE A 69 -13.07 5.74 -9.99
N SER A 70 -12.87 6.48 -8.89
CA SER A 70 -13.90 7.35 -8.32
C SER A 70 -14.30 8.53 -9.22
N ASN A 71 -13.38 9.00 -10.09
CA ASN A 71 -13.61 10.21 -10.92
C ASN A 71 -13.86 9.91 -12.40
N ALA A 72 -13.44 8.75 -12.92
CA ALA A 72 -13.45 8.45 -14.35
C ALA A 72 -14.53 7.44 -14.77
N LEU A 73 -14.99 6.60 -13.84
CA LEU A 73 -16.07 5.65 -14.09
C LEU A 73 -17.38 6.21 -13.56
#